data_AF-A0A8J7E5G8-F1
#
_entry.id   AF-A0A8J7E5G8-F1
#
_cell.length_a   1.000
_cell.length_b   1.000
_cell.length_c   1.000
_cell.angle_alpha   90.00
_cell.angle_beta   90.00
_cell.angle_gamma   90.00
#
_symmetry.space_group_name_H-M   'P 1'
#
loop_
_entity.id
_entity.type
_entity.pdbx_description
1 polymer ?
#
loop_
_entity_poly.entity_id
_entity_poly.type
_entity_poly.pdbx_seq_one_letter_code
_entity_poly.pdbx_strand_id
1 'polypeptide(L)'
;MLSPLTSSPFAYLKRHSFVRRGLYGLMATVMAVTIGLATPTPSQASIFDLIFQGIRYVQLGNLSDQDEVNLGAQIDRQIKAQGVRVYNRNSGINAYINEIGQRLAANSDRPNLPYTFQVVDDDSINAFATVGGYVYIQTGLIKAAANEAELAGVMAHEIGHITGRHAIGQMRQAALASGVAGALEVDQDTLVNLGVQLALQLPNSREAEYDADRRGFTTLGQAGYDTRGFISFMQKLEGGSTAEFLSTHPNPGNRINNLQSMNSQGVYPNNGVGTDASAYQSRIRGL
;
A
#
# COMPACT_ATOMS: atom_id res chain seq x y z
N MET A 1 20.17 -85.50 -0.86
CA MET A 1 18.91 -85.07 -0.22
C MET A 1 18.87 -83.54 -0.25
N LEU A 2 17.73 -83.01 -0.70
CA LEU A 2 17.28 -81.60 -0.73
C LEU A 2 17.96 -80.64 -1.73
N SER A 3 17.31 -80.45 -2.87
CA SER A 3 17.48 -79.34 -3.82
C SER A 3 16.97 -78.01 -3.22
N PRO A 4 17.55 -76.86 -3.56
CA PRO A 4 17.06 -75.56 -3.12
C PRO A 4 15.89 -75.09 -4.02
N LEU A 5 14.73 -74.85 -3.40
CA LEU A 5 13.63 -74.09 -4.01
C LEU A 5 13.95 -72.60 -3.89
N THR A 6 14.37 -71.98 -4.98
CA THR A 6 14.33 -70.52 -5.13
C THR A 6 13.62 -70.17 -6.44
N SER A 7 12.30 -70.35 -6.48
CA SER A 7 11.48 -69.71 -7.52
C SER A 7 11.31 -68.24 -7.18
N SER A 8 12.12 -67.38 -7.80
CA SER A 8 11.89 -65.94 -7.83
C SER A 8 10.45 -65.67 -8.31
N PRO A 9 9.67 -64.81 -7.61
CA PRO A 9 8.31 -64.47 -8.02
C PRO A 9 8.25 -63.82 -9.42
N PHE A 10 9.40 -63.40 -9.96
CA PHE A 10 9.52 -62.83 -11.30
C PHE A 10 9.74 -63.86 -12.42
N ALA A 11 9.97 -65.14 -12.08
CA ALA A 11 10.12 -66.20 -13.10
C ALA A 11 8.84 -66.41 -13.92
N TYR A 12 7.66 -66.21 -13.30
CA TYR A 12 6.36 -66.32 -13.97
C TYR A 12 6.15 -65.23 -15.05
N LEU A 13 6.65 -64.00 -14.79
CA LEU A 13 6.50 -62.86 -15.70
C LEU A 13 7.42 -62.92 -16.94
N LYS A 14 8.44 -63.80 -16.94
CA LYS A 14 9.32 -64.00 -18.11
C LYS A 14 8.73 -64.91 -19.19
N ARG A 15 7.74 -65.75 -18.87
CA ARG A 15 7.25 -66.80 -19.80
C ARG A 15 6.02 -66.41 -20.63
N HIS A 16 5.35 -65.31 -20.29
CA HIS A 16 4.13 -64.88 -20.99
C HIS A 16 4.22 -63.40 -21.41
N SER A 17 4.80 -63.16 -22.59
CA SER A 17 4.93 -61.82 -23.20
C SER A 17 3.58 -61.10 -23.38
N PHE A 18 2.49 -61.87 -23.51
CA PHE A 18 1.13 -61.37 -23.62
C PHE A 18 0.63 -60.70 -22.32
N VAL A 19 0.96 -61.26 -21.15
CA VAL A 19 0.55 -60.72 -19.85
C VAL A 19 1.28 -59.42 -19.52
N ARG A 20 2.57 -59.30 -19.89
CA ARG A 20 3.32 -58.04 -19.76
C ARG A 20 2.73 -56.92 -20.61
N ARG A 21 2.36 -57.20 -21.86
CA ARG A 21 1.77 -56.18 -22.76
C ARG A 21 0.41 -55.69 -22.25
N GLY A 22 -0.41 -56.58 -21.69
CA GLY A 22 -1.66 -56.19 -21.04
C GLY A 22 -1.46 -55.33 -19.79
N LEU A 23 -0.47 -55.67 -18.95
CA LEU A 23 -0.18 -54.94 -17.72
C LEU A 23 0.37 -53.53 -17.98
N TYR A 24 1.25 -53.37 -18.98
CA TYR A 24 1.73 -52.04 -19.40
C TYR A 24 0.62 -51.21 -20.04
N GLY A 25 -0.27 -51.85 -20.82
CA GLY A 25 -1.46 -51.20 -21.36
C GLY A 25 -2.37 -50.65 -20.26
N LEU A 26 -2.64 -51.46 -19.23
CA LEU A 26 -3.47 -51.09 -18.09
C LEU A 26 -2.82 -49.99 -17.21
N MET A 27 -1.51 -50.08 -16.95
CA MET A 27 -0.76 -49.04 -16.24
C MET A 27 -0.76 -47.72 -17.01
N ALA A 28 -0.59 -47.76 -18.33
CA ALA A 28 -0.61 -46.56 -19.18
C ALA A 28 -2.01 -45.91 -19.23
N THR A 29 -3.09 -46.70 -19.29
CA THR A 29 -4.45 -46.15 -19.23
C THR A 29 -4.79 -45.60 -17.85
N VAL A 30 -4.40 -46.25 -16.76
CA VAL A 30 -4.62 -45.72 -15.40
C VAL A 30 -3.85 -44.41 -15.20
N MET A 31 -2.61 -44.30 -15.69
CA MET A 31 -1.81 -43.08 -15.60
C MET A 31 -2.36 -41.95 -16.48
N ALA A 32 -2.90 -42.26 -17.66
CA ALA A 32 -3.54 -41.27 -18.53
C ALA A 32 -4.86 -40.75 -17.95
N VAL A 33 -5.65 -41.61 -17.29
CA VAL A 33 -6.91 -41.22 -16.65
C VAL A 33 -6.67 -40.38 -15.39
N THR A 34 -5.64 -40.67 -14.58
CA THR A 34 -5.32 -39.86 -13.40
C THR A 34 -4.76 -38.49 -13.75
N ILE A 35 -4.00 -38.36 -14.85
CA ILE A 35 -3.55 -37.05 -15.34
C ILE A 35 -4.72 -36.24 -15.92
N GLY A 36 -5.69 -36.89 -16.58
CA GLY A 36 -6.87 -36.22 -17.14
C GLY A 36 -7.90 -35.72 -16.11
N LEU A 37 -7.87 -36.23 -14.87
CA LEU A 37 -8.77 -35.81 -13.77
C LEU A 37 -8.13 -34.78 -12.83
N ALA A 38 -6.83 -34.50 -13.00
CA ALA A 38 -6.07 -33.52 -12.20
C ALA A 38 -5.56 -32.34 -13.05
N THR A 39 -5.95 -32.24 -14.31
CA THR A 39 -5.79 -30.97 -15.03
C THR A 39 -6.78 -29.98 -14.43
N PRO A 40 -6.35 -28.81 -13.93
CA PRO A 40 -7.30 -27.75 -13.65
C PRO A 40 -8.10 -27.55 -14.92
N THR A 41 -9.43 -27.71 -14.85
CA THR A 41 -10.29 -27.29 -15.94
C THR A 41 -9.92 -25.85 -16.19
N PRO A 42 -9.38 -25.48 -17.37
CA PRO A 42 -9.27 -24.07 -17.69
C PRO A 42 -10.69 -23.54 -17.52
N SER A 43 -10.86 -22.54 -16.65
CA SER A 43 -12.08 -21.74 -16.67
C SER A 43 -12.33 -21.45 -18.15
N GLN A 44 -13.53 -21.71 -18.66
CA GLN A 44 -13.89 -21.38 -20.02
C GLN A 44 -13.96 -19.85 -20.17
N ALA A 45 -12.84 -19.17 -19.95
CA ALA A 45 -12.62 -17.84 -20.44
C ALA A 45 -12.34 -18.05 -21.93
N SER A 46 -13.27 -17.56 -22.75
CA SER A 46 -13.07 -17.55 -24.19
C SER A 46 -11.76 -16.83 -24.49
N ILE A 47 -11.04 -17.22 -25.54
CA ILE A 47 -9.95 -16.40 -26.09
C ILE A 47 -10.48 -14.99 -26.41
N PHE A 48 -11.78 -14.85 -26.73
CA PHE A 48 -12.43 -13.56 -26.85
C PHE A 48 -12.60 -12.83 -25.51
N ASP A 49 -12.85 -13.51 -24.40
CA ASP A 49 -12.87 -12.87 -23.08
C ASP A 49 -11.46 -12.42 -22.68
N LEU A 50 -10.41 -13.17 -23.03
CA LEU A 50 -9.01 -12.77 -22.81
C LEU A 50 -8.55 -11.63 -23.73
N ILE A 51 -9.13 -11.49 -24.93
CA ILE A 51 -8.82 -10.42 -25.90
C ILE A 51 -9.69 -9.17 -25.65
N PHE A 52 -10.91 -9.32 -25.13
CA PHE A 52 -11.88 -8.21 -24.95
C PHE A 52 -12.11 -7.78 -23.49
N GLN A 53 -11.77 -8.60 -22.47
CA GLN A 53 -11.48 -8.09 -21.14
C GLN A 53 -10.05 -7.55 -21.18
N GLY A 54 -9.93 -6.31 -21.65
CA GLY A 54 -8.63 -5.69 -21.92
C GLY A 54 -7.75 -5.68 -20.66
N ILE A 55 -6.80 -6.61 -20.59
CA ILE A 55 -5.69 -6.55 -19.65
C ILE A 55 -4.98 -5.23 -19.94
N ARG A 56 -5.21 -4.23 -19.09
CA ARG A 56 -4.58 -2.93 -19.21
C ARG A 56 -3.23 -3.00 -18.54
N TYR A 57 -2.20 -3.08 -19.37
CA TYR A 57 -0.84 -3.04 -18.89
C TYR A 57 -0.42 -1.60 -18.56
N VAL A 58 0.22 -1.43 -17.41
CA VAL A 58 0.63 -0.12 -16.92
C VAL A 58 2.15 -0.01 -16.89
N GLN A 59 2.66 1.01 -17.60
CA GLN A 59 4.09 1.38 -17.56
C GLN A 59 4.45 2.16 -16.32
N LEU A 60 4.82 1.42 -15.27
CA LEU A 60 5.25 2.02 -14.01
C LEU A 60 6.39 3.03 -14.21
N GLY A 61 7.34 2.77 -15.13
CA GLY A 61 8.52 3.60 -15.43
C GLY A 61 8.21 5.03 -15.88
N ASN A 62 7.12 5.21 -16.64
CA ASN A 62 6.69 6.48 -17.21
C ASN A 62 5.19 6.71 -16.99
N LEU A 63 4.70 6.34 -15.81
CA LEU A 63 3.29 6.47 -15.48
C LEU A 63 2.88 7.95 -15.52
N SER A 64 1.90 8.29 -16.35
CA SER A 64 1.36 9.65 -16.40
C SER A 64 0.57 9.98 -15.14
N ASP A 65 0.39 11.28 -14.84
CA ASP A 65 -0.44 11.71 -13.72
C ASP A 65 -1.88 11.19 -13.86
N GLN A 66 -2.42 11.16 -15.08
CA GLN A 66 -3.76 10.66 -15.34
C GLN A 66 -3.89 9.16 -15.07
N ASP A 67 -2.90 8.36 -15.47
CA ASP A 67 -2.91 6.92 -15.20
C ASP A 67 -2.73 6.62 -13.70
N GLU A 68 -1.91 7.43 -13.01
CA GLU A 68 -1.75 7.35 -11.57
C GLU A 68 -3.07 7.66 -10.84
N VAL A 69 -3.81 8.67 -11.28
CA VAL A 69 -5.15 9.00 -10.76
C VAL A 69 -6.14 7.85 -11.00
N ASN A 70 -6.13 7.26 -12.20
CA ASN A 70 -7.01 6.14 -12.54
C ASN A 70 -6.71 4.89 -11.71
N LEU A 71 -5.43 4.62 -11.44
CA LEU A 71 -4.97 3.54 -10.57
C LEU A 71 -5.38 3.82 -9.12
N GLY A 72 -5.18 5.06 -8.64
CA GLY A 72 -5.58 5.49 -7.30
C GLY A 72 -7.07 5.29 -7.04
N ALA A 73 -7.92 5.65 -8.00
CA ALA A 73 -9.36 5.45 -7.90
C ALA A 73 -9.77 3.96 -7.80
N GLN A 74 -9.00 3.06 -8.40
CA GLN A 74 -9.23 1.61 -8.29
C GLN A 74 -8.78 1.07 -6.93
N ILE A 75 -7.60 1.51 -6.47
CA ILE A 75 -7.09 1.17 -5.15
C ILE A 75 -8.06 1.66 -4.06
N ASP A 76 -8.58 2.88 -4.15
CA ASP A 76 -9.59 3.41 -3.21
C ASP A 76 -10.83 2.52 -3.12
N ARG A 77 -11.39 2.11 -4.26
CA ARG A 77 -12.54 1.18 -4.28
C ARG A 77 -12.21 -0.14 -3.60
N GLN A 78 -11.01 -0.68 -3.86
CA GLN A 78 -10.59 -1.96 -3.29
C GLN A 78 -10.29 -1.86 -1.78
N ILE A 79 -9.68 -0.76 -1.32
CA ILE A 79 -9.46 -0.48 0.11
C ILE A 79 -10.79 -0.45 0.86
N LYS A 80 -11.80 0.22 0.32
CA LYS A 80 -13.16 0.26 0.89
C LYS A 80 -13.82 -1.12 0.87
N ALA A 81 -13.65 -1.88 -0.22
CA ALA A 81 -14.17 -3.24 -0.31
C ALA A 81 -13.52 -4.21 0.71
N GLN A 82 -12.26 -3.96 1.08
CA GLN A 82 -11.55 -4.73 2.11
C GLN A 82 -11.90 -4.32 3.55
N GLY A 83 -12.84 -3.38 3.73
CA GLY A 83 -13.42 -3.07 5.04
C GLY A 83 -12.94 -1.76 5.68
N VAL A 84 -12.15 -0.94 4.98
CA VAL A 84 -11.86 0.42 5.44
C VAL A 84 -13.13 1.26 5.38
N ARG A 85 -13.59 1.75 6.53
CA ARG A 85 -14.85 2.47 6.67
C ARG A 85 -14.62 3.97 6.76
N VAL A 86 -15.20 4.73 5.84
CA VAL A 86 -15.20 6.19 5.93
C VAL A 86 -16.08 6.64 7.09
N TYR A 87 -15.54 7.53 7.92
CA TYR A 87 -16.26 8.14 9.02
C TYR A 87 -17.40 9.04 8.48
N ASN A 88 -18.62 8.74 8.89
CA ASN A 88 -19.83 9.39 8.37
C ASN A 88 -20.74 9.98 9.47
N ARG A 89 -20.33 9.92 10.75
CA ARG A 89 -21.13 10.37 11.89
C ARG A 89 -21.21 11.89 12.00
N ASN A 90 -20.20 12.60 11.49
CA ASN A 90 -20.16 14.07 11.51
C ASN A 90 -19.42 14.61 10.28
N SER A 91 -20.17 15.20 9.36
CA SER A 91 -19.63 15.80 8.13
C SER A 91 -18.76 17.02 8.37
N GLY A 92 -18.89 17.68 9.53
CA GLY A 92 -18.07 18.83 9.91
C GLY A 92 -16.59 18.45 10.09
N ILE A 93 -16.31 17.27 10.64
CA ILE A 93 -14.95 16.75 10.74
C ILE A 93 -14.38 16.45 9.36
N ASN A 94 -15.16 15.81 8.49
CA ASN A 94 -14.74 15.54 7.10
C ASN A 94 -14.41 16.85 6.34
N ALA A 95 -15.25 17.88 6.49
CA ALA A 95 -15.01 19.18 5.88
C ALA A 95 -13.75 19.85 6.42
N TYR A 96 -13.53 19.79 7.73
CA TYR A 96 -12.36 20.36 8.39
C TYR A 96 -11.05 19.66 7.98
N ILE A 97 -11.04 18.32 7.95
CA ILE A 97 -9.88 17.55 7.47
C ILE A 97 -9.61 17.85 5.99
N ASN A 98 -10.65 17.95 5.17
CA ASN A 98 -10.49 18.35 3.77
C ASN A 98 -9.95 19.78 3.65
N GLU A 99 -10.37 20.74 4.49
CA GLU A 99 -9.85 22.11 4.48
C GLU A 99 -8.33 22.14 4.72
N ILE A 100 -7.85 21.44 5.75
CA ILE A 100 -6.41 21.30 6.05
C ILE A 100 -5.70 20.65 4.86
N GLY A 101 -6.24 19.52 4.39
CA GLY A 101 -5.64 18.75 3.30
C GLY A 101 -5.51 19.54 2.00
N GLN A 102 -6.56 20.24 1.57
CA GLN A 102 -6.54 21.03 0.35
C GLN A 102 -5.59 22.22 0.46
N ARG A 103 -5.51 22.86 1.64
CA ARG A 103 -4.52 23.92 1.91
C ARG A 103 -3.08 23.41 1.76
N LEU A 104 -2.79 22.22 2.29
CA LEU A 104 -1.47 21.59 2.16
C LEU A 104 -1.18 21.18 0.71
N ALA A 105 -2.12 20.49 0.05
CA ALA A 105 -1.96 20.01 -1.32
C ALA A 105 -1.67 21.15 -2.31
N ALA A 106 -2.34 22.29 -2.17
CA ALA A 106 -2.11 23.47 -3.00
C ALA A 106 -0.69 24.05 -2.88
N ASN A 107 0.03 23.74 -1.81
CA ASN A 107 1.41 24.16 -1.54
C ASN A 107 2.40 22.99 -1.62
N SER A 108 2.03 21.90 -2.30
CA SER A 108 2.89 20.73 -2.50
C SER A 108 3.61 20.78 -3.87
N ASP A 109 4.52 19.84 -4.12
CA ASP A 109 5.22 19.73 -5.42
C ASP A 109 4.29 19.31 -6.58
N ARG A 110 3.10 18.75 -6.31
CA ARG A 110 2.13 18.29 -7.33
C ARG A 110 0.72 18.85 -7.06
N PRO A 111 0.52 20.18 -7.04
CA PRO A 111 -0.72 20.79 -6.57
C PRO A 111 -1.93 20.54 -7.48
N ASN A 112 -1.69 20.07 -8.71
CA ASN A 112 -2.73 19.82 -9.72
C ASN A 112 -3.35 18.42 -9.65
N LEU A 113 -2.89 17.55 -8.73
CA LEU A 113 -3.55 16.25 -8.53
C LEU A 113 -4.91 16.43 -7.85
N PRO A 114 -5.89 15.55 -8.15
CA PRO A 114 -7.20 15.58 -7.51
C PRO A 114 -7.15 14.97 -6.10
N TYR A 115 -6.55 15.69 -5.14
CA TYR A 115 -6.41 15.20 -3.78
C TYR A 115 -7.77 14.94 -3.11
N THR A 116 -7.90 13.76 -2.51
CA THR A 116 -9.08 13.32 -1.76
C THR A 116 -8.68 12.91 -0.35
N PHE A 117 -9.16 13.64 0.64
CA PHE A 117 -8.88 13.37 2.06
C PHE A 117 -10.08 12.65 2.69
N GLN A 118 -9.83 11.48 3.26
CA GLN A 118 -10.87 10.62 3.83
C GLN A 118 -10.59 10.37 5.30
N VAL A 119 -11.57 10.69 6.15
CA VAL A 119 -11.51 10.28 7.55
C VAL A 119 -11.95 8.83 7.66
N VAL A 120 -11.15 8.01 8.32
CA VAL A 120 -11.39 6.57 8.51
C VAL A 120 -11.84 6.34 9.95
N ASP A 121 -12.95 5.62 10.12
CA ASP A 121 -13.55 5.25 11.40
C ASP A 121 -12.75 4.13 12.07
N ASP A 122 -11.59 4.51 12.58
CA ASP A 122 -10.63 3.65 13.27
C ASP A 122 -9.95 4.46 14.39
N ASP A 123 -9.89 3.88 15.58
CA ASP A 123 -9.34 4.49 16.78
C ASP A 123 -7.81 4.32 16.87
N SER A 124 -7.18 3.61 15.92
CA SER A 124 -5.72 3.56 15.83
C SER A 124 -5.13 4.92 15.42
N ILE A 125 -3.89 5.16 15.87
CA ILE A 125 -3.14 6.35 15.50
C ILE A 125 -2.42 6.03 14.20
N ASN A 126 -3.05 6.34 13.07
CA ASN A 126 -2.44 6.15 11.76
C ASN A 126 -2.99 7.12 10.70
N ALA A 127 -2.20 7.29 9.64
CA ALA A 127 -2.62 7.85 8.37
C ALA A 127 -1.85 7.12 7.26
N PHE A 128 -2.40 7.10 6.05
CA PHE A 128 -1.70 6.57 4.90
C PHE A 128 -2.17 7.25 3.63
N ALA A 129 -1.31 7.25 2.62
CA ALA A 129 -1.62 7.72 1.29
C ALA A 129 -1.52 6.62 0.24
N THR A 130 -2.33 6.74 -0.81
CA THR A 130 -2.17 5.96 -2.02
C THR A 130 -1.84 6.85 -3.20
N VAL A 131 -1.51 6.23 -4.32
CA VAL A 131 -1.27 6.92 -5.59
C VAL A 131 -2.50 7.73 -6.01
N GLY A 132 -2.29 8.76 -6.83
CA GLY A 132 -3.39 9.51 -7.44
C GLY A 132 -4.08 10.53 -6.54
N GLY A 133 -3.54 10.79 -5.34
CA GLY A 133 -4.00 11.90 -4.47
C GLY A 133 -4.89 11.47 -3.30
N TYR A 134 -5.08 10.18 -3.03
CA TYR A 134 -5.92 9.75 -1.90
C TYR A 134 -5.11 9.70 -0.60
N VAL A 135 -5.62 10.34 0.44
CA VAL A 135 -5.04 10.36 1.79
C VAL A 135 -6.11 9.95 2.79
N TYR A 136 -5.76 9.06 3.70
CA TYR A 136 -6.64 8.46 4.69
C TYR A 136 -6.15 8.82 6.08
N ILE A 137 -7.04 9.38 6.91
CA ILE A 137 -6.72 9.90 8.24
C ILE A 137 -7.61 9.18 9.24
N GLN A 138 -7.02 8.39 10.13
CA GLN A 138 -7.80 7.65 11.12
C GLN A 138 -8.29 8.57 12.25
N THR A 139 -9.46 8.29 12.82
CA THR A 139 -10.00 9.10 13.93
C THR A 139 -9.09 9.09 15.16
N GLY A 140 -8.36 8.00 15.42
CA GLY A 140 -7.37 7.93 16.49
C GLY A 140 -6.23 8.93 16.32
N LEU A 141 -5.74 9.13 15.09
CA LEU A 141 -4.74 10.16 14.79
C LEU A 141 -5.27 11.57 15.08
N ILE A 142 -6.50 11.87 14.65
CA ILE A 142 -7.12 13.18 14.90
C ILE A 142 -7.27 13.42 16.42
N LYS A 143 -7.65 12.41 17.18
CA LYS A 143 -7.75 12.50 18.65
C LYS A 143 -6.38 12.64 19.34
N ALA A 144 -5.33 12.06 18.77
CA ALA A 144 -3.98 12.07 19.34
C ALA A 144 -3.22 13.38 19.11
N ALA A 145 -3.52 14.12 18.04
CA ALA A 145 -2.93 15.43 17.78
C ALA A 145 -3.37 16.45 18.85
N ALA A 146 -2.42 17.22 19.38
CA ALA A 146 -2.71 18.23 20.40
C ALA A 146 -3.29 19.52 19.80
N ASN A 147 -2.98 19.79 18.54
CA ASN A 147 -3.41 20.97 17.80
C ASN A 147 -3.41 20.69 16.29
N GLU A 148 -3.90 21.66 15.50
CA GLU A 148 -4.02 21.54 14.04
C GLU A 148 -2.66 21.41 13.35
N ALA A 149 -1.62 22.09 13.86
CA ALA A 149 -0.28 22.05 13.28
C ALA A 149 0.37 20.66 13.39
N GLU A 150 0.12 19.92 14.47
CA GLU A 150 0.54 18.52 14.59
C GLU A 150 -0.13 17.62 13.55
N LEU A 151 -1.47 17.72 13.44
CA LEU A 151 -2.24 16.95 12.46
C LEU A 151 -1.83 17.31 11.02
N ALA A 152 -1.70 18.60 10.72
CA ALA A 152 -1.26 19.10 9.43
C ALA A 152 0.15 18.60 9.09
N GLY A 153 1.04 18.46 10.07
CA GLY A 153 2.37 17.87 9.88
C GLY A 153 2.31 16.44 9.38
N VAL A 154 1.48 15.59 9.99
CA VAL A 154 1.29 14.20 9.54
C VAL A 154 0.64 14.16 8.16
N MET A 155 -0.38 14.98 7.90
CA MET A 155 -1.00 15.05 6.58
C MET A 155 -0.03 15.55 5.50
N ALA A 156 0.86 16.48 5.83
CA ALA A 156 1.88 16.97 4.91
C ALA A 156 2.93 15.87 4.60
N HIS A 157 3.28 15.04 5.58
CA HIS A 157 4.11 13.85 5.39
C HIS A 157 3.47 12.87 4.39
N GLU A 158 2.18 12.57 4.54
CA GLU A 158 1.44 11.72 3.60
C GLU A 158 1.39 12.31 2.18
N ILE A 159 1.21 13.63 2.07
CA ILE A 159 1.33 14.34 0.78
C ILE A 159 2.75 14.20 0.21
N GLY A 160 3.77 14.23 1.07
CA GLY A 160 5.17 13.97 0.71
C GLY A 160 5.38 12.58 0.07
N HIS A 161 4.70 11.54 0.55
CA HIS A 161 4.72 10.22 -0.09
C HIS A 161 4.11 10.23 -1.51
N ILE A 162 3.02 10.99 -1.71
CA ILE A 162 2.36 11.14 -3.02
C ILE A 162 3.24 11.92 -3.99
N THR A 163 3.82 13.04 -3.55
CA THR A 163 4.65 13.89 -4.40
C THR A 163 6.00 13.25 -4.73
N GLY A 164 6.55 12.46 -3.79
CA GLY A 164 7.72 11.60 -4.02
C GLY A 164 7.44 10.35 -4.84
N ARG A 165 6.17 10.04 -5.15
CA ARG A 165 5.71 8.83 -5.86
C ARG A 165 6.26 7.54 -5.22
N HIS A 166 6.35 7.49 -3.90
CA HIS A 166 7.00 6.36 -3.19
C HIS A 166 6.26 5.04 -3.37
N ALA A 167 4.92 5.05 -3.38
CA ALA A 167 4.12 3.86 -3.67
C ALA A 167 4.41 3.30 -5.07
N ILE A 168 4.57 4.16 -6.08
CA ILE A 168 5.00 3.73 -7.43
C ILE A 168 6.40 3.13 -7.40
N GLY A 169 7.33 3.74 -6.67
CA GLY A 169 8.68 3.20 -6.47
C GLY A 169 8.67 1.80 -5.84
N GLN A 170 7.83 1.58 -4.83
CA GLN A 170 7.67 0.29 -4.17
C GLN A 170 7.00 -0.74 -5.07
N MET A 171 5.95 -0.36 -5.82
CA MET A 171 5.32 -1.22 -6.82
C MET A 171 6.33 -1.70 -7.86
N ARG A 172 7.21 -0.81 -8.35
CA ARG A 172 8.29 -1.18 -9.28
C ARG A 172 9.24 -2.20 -8.67
N GLN A 173 9.67 -1.99 -7.42
CA GLN A 173 10.58 -2.91 -6.73
C GLN A 173 9.95 -4.29 -6.53
N ALA A 174 8.69 -4.34 -6.10
CA ALA A 174 7.96 -5.58 -5.91
C ALA A 174 7.72 -6.33 -7.24
N ALA A 175 7.40 -5.62 -8.33
CA ALA A 175 7.27 -6.21 -9.66
C ALA A 175 8.61 -6.82 -10.14
N LEU A 176 9.72 -6.11 -9.94
CA LEU A 176 11.06 -6.63 -10.26
C LEU A 176 11.40 -7.87 -9.43
N ALA A 177 11.12 -7.85 -8.12
CA ALA A 177 11.39 -8.97 -7.22
C ALA A 177 10.55 -10.22 -7.56
N SER A 178 9.35 -10.03 -8.11
CA SER A 178 8.44 -11.13 -8.48
C SER A 178 8.82 -11.80 -9.81
N GLY A 179 9.94 -11.44 -10.43
CA GLY A 179 10.36 -12.02 -11.70
C GLY A 179 9.59 -11.49 -12.92
N VAL A 180 8.78 -10.44 -12.75
CA VAL A 180 8.13 -9.69 -13.85
C VAL A 180 9.16 -8.78 -14.58
N ALA A 181 10.45 -9.01 -14.32
CA ALA A 181 11.58 -8.26 -14.86
C ALA A 181 11.67 -8.41 -16.38
N GLY A 182 11.10 -7.44 -17.10
CA GLY A 182 11.11 -7.36 -18.56
C GLY A 182 9.84 -6.73 -19.14
N ALA A 183 8.72 -6.79 -18.41
CA ALA A 183 7.52 -6.06 -18.77
C ALA A 183 7.46 -4.78 -17.93
N LEU A 184 7.67 -3.64 -18.57
CA LEU A 184 7.12 -2.36 -18.12
C LEU A 184 5.58 -2.40 -18.13
N GLU A 185 4.96 -3.56 -18.01
CA GLU A 185 3.57 -3.81 -18.31
C GLU A 185 3.11 -4.80 -17.27
N VAL A 186 2.62 -4.25 -16.15
CA VAL A 186 2.01 -5.04 -15.09
C VAL A 186 0.50 -5.00 -15.30
N ASP A 187 -0.12 -6.16 -15.15
CA ASP A 187 -1.57 -6.30 -15.13
C ASP A 187 -2.19 -5.36 -14.09
N GLN A 188 -3.30 -4.73 -14.46
CA GLN A 188 -3.97 -3.70 -13.66
C GLN A 188 -4.47 -4.26 -12.32
N ASP A 189 -5.07 -5.45 -12.29
CA ASP A 189 -5.58 -6.05 -11.06
C ASP A 189 -4.44 -6.38 -10.09
N THR A 190 -3.33 -6.86 -10.63
CA THR A 190 -2.09 -7.10 -9.88
C THR A 190 -1.58 -5.81 -9.23
N LEU A 191 -1.55 -4.68 -9.97
CA LEU A 191 -1.14 -3.39 -9.41
C LEU A 191 -2.11 -2.84 -8.38
N VAL A 192 -3.42 -3.01 -8.58
CA VAL A 192 -4.43 -2.59 -7.61
C VAL A 192 -4.24 -3.35 -6.30
N ASN A 193 -4.12 -4.68 -6.35
CA ASN A 193 -3.90 -5.51 -5.17
C ASN A 193 -2.59 -5.17 -4.45
N LEU A 194 -1.51 -4.97 -5.21
CA LEU A 194 -0.24 -4.54 -4.65
C LEU A 194 -0.33 -3.15 -4.02
N GLY A 195 -1.06 -2.22 -4.64
CA GLY A 195 -1.27 -0.88 -4.09
C GLY A 195 -2.04 -0.89 -2.78
N VAL A 196 -3.07 -1.73 -2.67
CA VAL A 196 -3.81 -1.94 -1.42
C VAL A 196 -2.91 -2.55 -0.34
N GLN A 197 -2.13 -3.57 -0.69
CA GLN A 197 -1.19 -4.20 0.24
C GLN A 197 -0.14 -3.21 0.74
N LEU A 198 0.43 -2.40 -0.15
CA LEU A 198 1.39 -1.36 0.20
C LEU A 198 0.78 -0.35 1.17
N ALA A 199 -0.43 0.10 0.90
CA ALA A 199 -1.11 1.12 1.71
C ALA A 199 -1.48 0.64 3.12
N LEU A 200 -1.83 -0.64 3.27
CA LEU A 200 -2.40 -1.16 4.52
C LEU A 200 -1.43 -2.01 5.35
N GLN A 201 -0.36 -2.54 4.76
CA GLN A 201 0.42 -3.61 5.40
C GLN A 201 1.93 -3.44 5.33
N LEU A 202 2.44 -2.77 4.28
CA LEU A 202 3.89 -2.74 4.06
C LEU A 202 4.51 -1.44 4.57
N PRO A 203 5.62 -1.53 5.33
CA PRO A 203 6.37 -0.36 5.74
C PRO A 203 7.02 0.31 4.55
N ASN A 204 7.12 1.64 4.61
CA ASN A 204 7.95 2.39 3.68
C ASN A 204 9.45 2.15 3.92
N SER A 205 10.27 2.40 2.89
CA SER A 205 11.73 2.39 3.04
C SER A 205 12.20 3.60 3.84
N ARG A 206 13.38 3.51 4.45
CA ARG A 206 13.99 4.62 5.21
C ARG A 206 14.20 5.85 4.34
N GLU A 207 14.62 5.65 3.10
CA GLU A 207 14.84 6.71 2.11
C GLU A 207 13.53 7.41 1.75
N ALA A 208 12.44 6.64 1.58
CA ALA A 208 11.11 7.17 1.33
C ALA A 208 10.59 8.00 2.52
N GLU A 209 10.84 7.56 3.75
CA GLU A 209 10.48 8.32 4.96
C GLU A 209 11.24 9.65 5.06
N TYR A 210 12.56 9.67 4.78
CA TYR A 210 13.34 10.90 4.78
C TYR A 210 12.95 11.88 3.66
N ASP A 211 12.64 11.38 2.46
CA ASP A 211 12.17 12.26 1.38
C ASP A 211 10.79 12.83 1.69
N ALA A 212 9.88 12.02 2.27
CA ALA A 212 8.56 12.45 2.69
C ALA A 212 8.61 13.46 3.84
N ASP A 213 9.50 13.28 4.83
CA ASP A 213 9.79 14.28 5.86
C ASP A 213 10.18 15.62 5.23
N ARG A 214 11.13 15.59 4.29
CA ARG A 214 11.64 16.82 3.66
C ARG A 214 10.53 17.55 2.89
N ARG A 215 9.77 16.82 2.09
CA ARG A 215 8.66 17.36 1.28
C ARG A 215 7.50 17.83 2.15
N GLY A 216 7.15 17.04 3.17
CA GLY A 216 6.09 17.36 4.12
C GLY A 216 6.42 18.59 4.94
N PHE A 217 7.64 18.68 5.47
CA PHE A 217 8.10 19.88 6.20
C PHE A 217 8.05 21.14 5.32
N THR A 218 8.49 21.02 4.06
CA THR A 218 8.44 22.10 3.07
C THR A 218 6.99 22.51 2.78
N THR A 219 6.12 21.54 2.49
CA THR A 219 4.69 21.75 2.19
C THR A 219 3.97 22.42 3.38
N LEU A 220 4.24 21.95 4.60
CA LEU A 220 3.67 22.50 5.84
C LEU A 220 4.06 23.97 6.03
N GLY A 221 5.35 24.28 5.85
CA GLY A 221 5.87 25.64 5.95
C GLY A 221 5.33 26.57 4.87
N GLN A 222 5.25 26.10 3.62
CA GLN A 222 4.68 26.87 2.50
C GLN A 222 3.17 27.12 2.67
N ALA A 223 2.45 26.15 3.23
CA ALA A 223 1.05 26.33 3.62
C ALA A 223 0.87 27.31 4.79
N GLY A 224 1.96 27.75 5.43
CA GLY A 224 1.98 28.76 6.49
C GLY A 224 1.68 28.20 7.88
N TYR A 225 1.73 26.88 8.07
CA TYR A 225 1.60 26.25 9.39
C TYR A 225 2.88 26.39 10.20
N ASP A 226 2.74 26.32 11.54
CA ASP A 226 3.90 26.22 12.41
C ASP A 226 4.59 24.85 12.25
N THR A 227 5.79 24.85 11.67
CA THR A 227 6.50 23.61 11.34
C THR A 227 6.94 22.80 12.56
N ARG A 228 6.94 23.41 13.75
CA ARG A 228 7.19 22.70 15.00
C ARG A 228 6.09 21.70 15.34
N GLY A 229 4.89 21.86 14.78
CA GLY A 229 3.81 20.88 14.92
C GLY A 229 4.21 19.50 14.42
N PHE A 230 4.88 19.42 13.26
CA PHE A 230 5.35 18.13 12.74
C PHE A 230 6.41 17.50 13.64
N ILE A 231 7.38 18.29 14.11
CA ILE A 231 8.42 17.83 15.04
C ILE A 231 7.80 17.34 16.36
N SER A 232 6.86 18.10 16.92
CA SER A 232 6.16 17.78 18.17
C SER A 232 5.42 16.44 18.07
N PHE A 233 4.71 16.22 16.96
CA PHE A 233 4.01 14.96 16.75
C PHE A 233 4.98 13.78 16.62
N MET A 234 6.08 13.93 15.87
CA MET A 234 7.10 12.89 15.76
C MET A 234 7.73 12.53 17.11
N GLN A 235 7.98 13.53 17.98
CA GLN A 235 8.46 13.30 19.35
C GLN A 235 7.43 12.55 20.21
N LYS A 236 6.14 12.84 20.02
CA LYS A 236 5.05 12.12 20.71
C LYS A 236 5.02 10.64 20.32
N LEU A 237 5.31 10.30 19.06
CA LEU A 237 5.37 8.92 18.59
C LEU A 237 6.55 8.14 19.19
N GLU A 238 7.71 8.77 19.37
CA GLU A 238 8.86 8.12 20.03
C GLU A 238 8.61 7.85 21.53
N GLY A 239 7.80 8.68 22.18
CA GLY A 239 7.54 8.62 23.62
C GLY A 239 6.34 7.75 24.05
N GLY A 240 5.60 7.14 23.12
CA GLY A 240 4.30 6.50 23.39
C GLY A 240 4.08 5.13 22.75
N SER A 241 2.89 4.54 23.01
CA SER A 241 2.46 3.25 22.45
C SER A 241 1.87 3.40 21.03
N THR A 242 2.55 4.11 20.13
CA THR A 242 2.11 4.34 18.74
C THR A 242 2.70 3.29 17.79
N ALA A 243 2.57 2.02 18.20
CA ALA A 243 3.18 0.88 17.51
C ALA A 243 2.66 0.74 16.06
N GLU A 244 1.40 1.11 15.81
CA GLU A 244 0.81 0.99 14.48
C GLU A 244 1.39 2.00 13.49
N PHE A 245 1.41 3.30 13.84
CA PHE A 245 2.07 4.33 13.02
C PHE A 245 3.53 3.97 12.71
N LEU A 246 4.28 3.52 13.72
CA LEU A 246 5.70 3.15 13.55
C LEU A 246 5.90 1.85 12.75
N SER A 247 4.85 1.04 12.59
CA SER A 247 4.91 -0.18 11.79
C SER A 247 4.83 0.12 10.29
N THR A 248 4.09 1.17 9.88
CA THR A 248 4.02 1.63 8.49
C THR A 248 5.05 2.71 8.17
N HIS A 249 5.40 3.56 9.15
CA HIS A 249 6.37 4.65 9.05
C HIS A 249 7.55 4.42 10.01
N PRO A 250 8.53 3.57 9.66
CA PRO A 250 9.65 3.31 10.53
C PRO A 250 10.45 4.58 10.81
N ASN A 251 10.85 4.77 12.06
CA ASN A 251 11.73 5.86 12.46
C ASN A 251 13.19 5.35 12.62
N PRO A 252 14.07 5.57 11.63
CA PRO A 252 15.49 5.17 11.71
C PRO A 252 16.34 5.99 12.72
N GLY A 253 15.74 6.63 13.73
CA GLY A 253 16.42 7.32 14.84
C GLY A 253 16.95 8.72 14.53
N ASN A 254 16.93 9.16 13.27
CA ASN A 254 17.46 10.47 12.86
C ASN A 254 16.43 11.40 12.19
N ARG A 255 15.17 10.98 12.04
CA ARG A 255 14.14 11.80 11.38
C ARG A 255 13.86 13.10 12.12
N ILE A 256 13.68 13.03 13.45
CA ILE A 256 13.45 14.20 14.29
C ILE A 256 14.62 15.18 14.22
N ASN A 257 15.86 14.68 14.30
CA ASN A 257 17.06 15.52 14.19
C ASN A 257 17.12 16.24 12.83
N ASN A 258 16.74 15.57 11.74
CA ASN A 258 16.69 16.18 10.42
C ASN A 258 15.61 17.28 10.35
N LEU A 259 14.40 17.02 10.85
CA LEU A 259 13.33 18.02 10.90
C LEU A 259 13.72 19.23 11.76
N GLN A 260 14.38 19.00 12.90
CA GLN A 260 14.92 20.07 13.75
C GLN A 260 16.00 20.89 13.03
N SER A 261 16.88 20.23 12.27
CA SER A 261 17.88 20.90 11.44
C SER A 261 17.24 21.74 10.33
N MET A 262 16.19 21.25 9.68
CA MET A 262 15.43 22.03 8.69
C MET A 262 14.74 23.24 9.33
N ASN A 263 14.15 23.05 10.50
CA ASN A 263 13.50 24.13 11.25
C ASN A 263 14.50 25.20 11.73
N SER A 264 15.71 24.81 12.14
CA SER A 264 16.72 25.76 12.62
C SER A 264 17.32 26.63 11.51
N GLN A 265 17.18 26.24 10.24
CA GLN A 265 17.52 27.08 9.09
C GLN A 265 16.59 28.30 8.97
N GLY A 266 15.42 28.29 9.63
CA GLY A 266 14.54 29.46 9.73
C GLY A 266 13.88 29.87 8.41
N VAL A 267 13.78 28.94 7.44
CA VAL A 267 13.18 29.20 6.12
C VAL A 267 11.70 29.56 6.23
N TYR A 268 10.98 28.94 7.17
CA TYR A 268 9.56 29.18 7.39
C TYR A 268 9.30 29.83 8.75
N PRO A 269 8.47 30.88 8.81
CA PRO A 269 8.20 31.58 10.06
C PRO A 269 7.29 30.74 10.97
N ASN A 270 7.75 30.44 12.19
CA ASN A 270 6.98 29.72 13.20
C ASN A 270 6.04 30.66 13.97
N ASN A 271 5.02 31.16 13.27
CA ASN A 271 4.09 32.18 13.77
C ASN A 271 2.95 31.62 14.64
N GLY A 272 2.99 30.35 15.05
CA GLY A 272 1.94 29.73 15.85
C GLY A 272 0.66 29.38 15.07
N VAL A 273 0.70 29.40 13.73
CA VAL A 273 -0.46 29.00 12.92
C VAL A 273 -0.76 27.52 13.16
N GLY A 274 -2.00 27.25 13.56
CA GLY A 274 -2.47 25.90 13.88
C GLY A 274 -2.10 25.40 15.28
N THR A 275 -1.43 26.20 16.13
CA THR A 275 -1.01 25.75 17.47
C THR A 275 -2.06 25.98 18.57
N ASP A 276 -3.21 26.59 18.25
CA ASP A 276 -4.30 26.79 19.22
C ASP A 276 -5.01 25.45 19.51
N ALA A 277 -4.62 24.83 20.62
CA ALA A 277 -5.20 23.58 21.09
C ALA A 277 -6.70 23.71 21.42
N SER A 278 -7.16 24.85 21.94
CA SER A 278 -8.56 25.02 22.32
C SER A 278 -9.45 25.12 21.08
N ALA A 279 -9.00 25.88 20.07
CA ALA A 279 -9.66 25.95 18.77
C ALA A 279 -9.72 24.56 18.12
N TYR A 280 -8.60 23.83 18.11
CA TYR A 280 -8.53 22.47 17.58
C TYR A 280 -9.51 21.52 18.26
N GLN A 281 -9.49 21.44 19.59
CA GLN A 281 -10.40 20.59 20.38
C GLN A 281 -11.88 20.96 20.17
N SER A 282 -12.18 22.23 19.94
CA SER A 282 -13.54 22.64 19.58
C SER A 282 -13.95 22.17 18.18
N ARG A 283 -13.03 22.13 17.21
CA ARG A 283 -13.29 21.67 15.84
C ARG A 283 -13.53 20.17 15.75
N ILE A 284 -12.78 19.39 16.53
CA ILE A 284 -12.87 17.92 16.53
C ILE A 284 -13.91 17.38 17.53
N ARG A 285 -14.65 18.27 18.21
CA ARG A 285 -15.70 17.88 19.15
C ARG A 285 -16.76 17.02 18.44
N GLY A 286 -17.00 15.82 18.97
CA GLY A 286 -17.95 14.85 18.40
C GLY A 286 -17.30 13.75 17.57
N LEU A 287 -15.96 13.70 17.49
CA LEU A 287 -15.21 12.46 17.24
C LEU A 287 -15.29 11.47 18.40
#